data_AF-A0A445LSQ0-F1
#
_entry.id   AF-A0A445LSQ0-F1
#
_cell.length_a   1.000
_cell.length_b   1.000
_cell.length_c   1.000
_cell.angle_alpha   90.00
_cell.angle_beta   90.00
_cell.angle_gamma   90.00
#
_symmetry.space_group_name_H-M   'P 1'
#
loop_
_entity.id
_entity.type
_entity.pdbx_description
1 polymer ?
#
loop_
_entity_poly.entity_id
_entity_poly.type
_entity_poly.pdbx_seq_one_letter_code
_entity_poly.pdbx_strand_id
1 'polypeptide(L)' 'NVIFMLDSKITVDAFNKSSKGHSNFFFILNKFNILFSSFTNSIMSFFKRQTNFVAHFIARM' A
#
# COMPACT_ATOMS: atom_id res chain seq x y z
N ASN A 1 -7.63 0.64 14.84
CA ASN A 1 -7.68 1.26 13.51
C ASN A 1 -6.25 1.31 13.00
N VAL A 2 -5.89 0.51 12.00
CA VAL A 2 -4.52 0.41 11.46
C VAL A 2 -4.43 1.25 10.20
N ILE A 3 -3.48 2.18 10.13
CA ILE A 3 -3.28 3.03 8.95
C ILE A 3 -1.95 2.65 8.30
N PHE A 4 -2.02 2.06 7.11
CA PHE A 4 -0.85 1.77 6.29
C PHE A 4 -0.49 3.02 5.47
N MET A 5 0.63 3.65 5.80
CA MET A 5 1.10 4.87 5.14
C MET A 5 2.10 4.53 4.04
N LEU A 6 1.82 4.99 2.82
CA LEU A 6 2.71 4.79 1.66
C LEU A 6 2.95 6.10 0.92
N ASP A 7 4.12 6.21 0.30
CA ASP A 7 4.51 7.32 -0.57
C ASP A 7 4.30 7.01 -2.07
N SER A 8 3.73 5.84 -2.40
CA SER A 8 3.32 5.46 -3.75
C SER A 8 1.82 5.68 -3.93
N LYS A 9 1.45 6.78 -4.58
CA LYS A 9 0.05 7.11 -4.86
C LYS A 9 -0.64 6.04 -5.70
N ILE A 10 0.06 5.48 -6.69
CA ILE A 10 -0.47 4.43 -7.57
C ILE A 10 -0.86 3.19 -6.76
N THR A 11 -0.02 2.78 -5.80
CA THR A 11 -0.30 1.62 -4.95
C THR A 11 -1.51 1.86 -4.05
N VAL A 12 -1.57 3.03 -3.40
CA VAL A 12 -2.68 3.42 -2.52
C VAL A 12 -4.00 3.47 -3.30
N ASP A 13 -3.99 4.14 -4.46
CA ASP A 13 -5.16 4.24 -5.32
C ASP A 13 -5.60 2.87 -5.83
N ALA A 14 -4.65 2.02 -6.23
CA ALA A 14 -4.96 0.70 -6.76
C ALA A 14 -5.56 -0.24 -5.71
N PHE A 15 -5.04 -0.17 -4.48
CA PHE A 15 -5.53 -0.90 -3.32
C PHE A 15 -6.95 -0.46 -2.95
N ASN A 16 -7.14 0.84 -2.71
CA ASN A 16 -8.42 1.39 -2.27
C ASN A 16 -9.54 1.25 -3.33
N LYS A 17 -9.19 1.31 -4.62
CA LYS A 17 -10.18 1.15 -5.72
C LYS A 17 -10.41 -0.30 -6.14
N SER A 18 -9.77 -1.28 -5.49
CA SER A 18 -9.82 -2.70 -5.90
C SER A 18 -9.57 -2.89 -7.40
N SER A 19 -8.61 -2.13 -7.93
CA SER A 19 -8.35 -2.09 -9.37
C SER A 19 -7.84 -3.44 -9.89
N LYS A 20 -8.33 -3.84 -11.08
CA LYS A 20 -8.06 -5.15 -11.69
C LYS A 20 -7.09 -5.01 -12.86
N GLY A 21 -6.21 -6.01 -13.03
CA GLY A 21 -5.31 -6.11 -14.17
C GLY A 21 -4.47 -7.38 -14.15
N HIS A 22 -3.67 -7.59 -15.20
CA HIS A 22 -2.91 -8.82 -15.43
C HIS A 22 -1.39 -8.67 -15.28
N SER A 23 -0.90 -7.50 -14.91
CA SER A 23 0.53 -7.30 -14.67
C SER A 23 0.97 -7.88 -13.33
N ASN A 24 2.28 -8.14 -13.17
CA ASN A 24 2.87 -8.57 -11.90
C ASN A 24 2.50 -7.64 -10.73
N PHE A 25 2.35 -6.34 -11.00
CA PHE A 25 1.90 -5.37 -10.01
C PHE A 25 0.53 -5.75 -9.42
N PHE A 26 -0.47 -6.04 -10.26
CA PHE A 26 -1.80 -6.42 -9.80
C PHE A 26 -1.83 -7.79 -9.11
N PHE A 27 -0.99 -8.73 -9.57
CA PHE A 27 -0.85 -10.03 -8.92
C PHE A 27 -0.34 -9.89 -7.47
N ILE A 28 0.70 -9.08 -7.27
CA ILE A 28 1.24 -8.78 -5.94
C ILE A 28 0.20 -8.03 -5.09
N LEU A 29 -0.45 -7.01 -5.67
CA LEU A 29 -1.46 -6.21 -4.97
C LEU A 29 -2.66 -7.05 -4.49
N ASN A 30 -3.12 -8.02 -5.29
CA ASN A 30 -4.18 -8.93 -4.90
C ASN A 30 -3.80 -9.84 -3.73
N LYS A 31 -2.56 -10.36 -3.70
CA LYS A 31 -2.08 -11.13 -2.54
C LYS A 31 -2.10 -10.31 -1.26
N PHE A 32 -1.68 -9.04 -1.35
CA PHE A 32 -1.74 -8.12 -0.23
C PHE A 32 -3.17 -7.77 0.18
N ASN A 33 -4.09 -7.53 -0.77
CA ASN A 33 -5.51 -7.32 -0.46
C ASN A 33 -6.07 -8.47 0.38
N ILE A 34 -5.77 -9.72 0.01
CA ILE A 34 -6.20 -10.90 0.78
C ILE A 34 -5.58 -10.88 2.19
N LEU A 35 -4.28 -10.63 2.30
CA LEU A 35 -3.60 -10.55 3.60
C LEU A 35 -4.22 -9.47 4.50
N PHE A 36 -4.45 -8.28 3.93
CA PHE A 36 -4.94 -7.12 4.68
C PHE A 36 -6.44 -7.19 4.99
N SER A 37 -7.22 -8.00 4.26
CA SER A 37 -8.64 -8.24 4.55
C SER A 37 -8.88 -8.81 5.96
N SER A 38 -7.87 -9.45 6.56
CA SER A 38 -7.91 -9.93 7.95
C SER A 38 -7.95 -8.79 8.98
N PHE A 39 -7.56 -7.57 8.63
CA PHE A 39 -7.64 -6.41 9.51
C PHE A 39 -8.95 -5.65 9.28
N THR A 40 -9.93 -5.92 10.14
CA THR A 40 -11.32 -5.41 10.06
C THR A 40 -11.46 -3.88 10.10
N ASN A 41 -10.43 -3.16 10.57
CA ASN A 41 -10.38 -1.70 10.61
C ASN A 41 -9.01 -1.22 10.15
N SER A 42 -8.68 -1.49 8.88
CA SER A 42 -7.45 -1.01 8.25
C SER A 42 -7.73 -0.13 7.04
N ILE A 43 -6.93 0.92 6.87
CA ILE A 43 -7.01 1.86 5.75
C ILE A 43 -5.61 2.08 5.18
N MET A 44 -5.51 2.16 3.86
CA MET A 44 -4.28 2.55 3.17
C MET A 44 -4.33 4.02 2.78
N SER A 45 -3.35 4.81 3.22
CA SER A 45 -3.32 6.27 3.00
C SER A 45 -2.01 6.74 2.38
N PHE A 46 -2.12 7.69 1.46
CA PHE A 46 -0.97 8.31 0.82
C PHE A 46 -0.37 9.41 1.71
N PHE A 47 0.95 9.36 1.89
CA PHE A 47 1.73 10.37 2.60
C PHE A 47 2.90 10.82 1.72
N LYS A 48 3.22 12.12 1.71
CA LYS A 48 4.38 12.61 0.95
C LYS A 48 5.67 12.02 1.52
N ARG A 49 6.63 11.68 0.67
CA ARG A 49 7.89 11.02 1.03
C ARG A 49 8.66 11.69 2.17
N GLN A 50 8.52 13.00 2.33
CA GLN A 50 9.11 13.77 3.45
C GLN A 50 8.64 13.30 4.84
N THR A 51 7.43 12.76 4.97
CA THR A 51 6.93 12.15 6.23
C THR A 51 7.19 10.65 6.33
N ASN A 52 7.66 9.99 5.27
CA ASN A 52 8.03 8.56 5.26
C ASN A 52 9.56 8.36 5.15
N PHE A 53 10.33 9.35 5.60
CA PHE A 53 11.79 9.37 5.44
C PHE A 53 12.48 8.18 6.11
N VAL A 54 11.99 7.75 7.29
CA VAL A 54 12.55 6.59 8.02
C VAL A 54 12.42 5.31 7.19
N ALA A 55 11.25 5.04 6.61
CA ALA A 55 11.05 3.86 5.77
C ALA A 55 11.90 3.94 4.49
N HIS A 56 12.00 5.12 3.88
CA HIS A 56 12.87 5.35 2.72
C HIS A 56 14.35 5.12 3.02
N PHE A 57 14.82 5.53 4.20
CA PHE A 57 16.18 5.30 4.67
C PHE A 57 16.46 3.81 4.89
N ILE A 58 15.57 3.11 5.59
CA ILE A 58 15.70 1.66 5.85
C ILE A 58 15.72 0.87 4.54
N ALA A 59 14.85 1.21 3.58
CA ALA A 59 14.79 0.51 2.30
C ALA A 59 16.03 0.70 1.40
N ARG A 60 16.89 1.67 1.74
CA ARG A 60 18.13 1.99 1.01
C ARG A 60 19.41 1.44 1.66
N MET A 61 19.33 0.92 2.88
CA MET A 61 20.42 0.13 3.47
C MET A 61 20.50 -1.24 2.80
#